data_AF-A0A921H6H2-F1
#
_entry.id   AF-A0A921H6H2-F1
#
_cell.length_a   1.000
_cell.length_b   1.000
_cell.length_c   1.000
_cell.angle_alpha   90.00
_cell.angle_beta   90.00
_cell.angle_gamma   90.00
#
_symmetry.space_group_name_H-M   'P 1'
#
loop_
_entity.id
_entity.type
_entity.pdbx_description
1 polymer ?
#
loop_
_entity_poly.entity_id
_entity_poly.type
_entity_poly.pdbx_seq_one_letter_code
_entity_poly.pdbx_strand_id
1 'polypeptide(L)'
;MKLSFSLKNATLKDVINEIKRVSAYDFVYSDPQLKSFRQRDVAFKDVTIRQVLDDCLKDTELEYTINGNTIVLKLKSTKIDDESLKYVSGVVSDASGNPLPGATLLIKGTTTGMATNANGEYKIGVPKDGECMLIFSFM
;
A
#
# COMPACT_ATOMS: atom_id res chain seq x y z
N MET A 1 -1.43 28.18 -0.93
CA MET A 1 -2.68 28.14 -0.12
C MET A 1 -2.38 27.42 1.17
N LYS A 2 -2.83 27.97 2.29
CA LYS A 2 -2.61 27.40 3.62
C LYS A 2 -3.95 27.00 4.22
N LEU A 3 -3.98 25.87 4.90
CA LEU A 3 -5.16 25.20 5.43
C LEU A 3 -5.03 25.12 6.95
N SER A 4 -6.12 25.40 7.65
CA SER A 4 -6.19 25.33 9.10
C SER A 4 -7.50 24.67 9.51
N PHE A 5 -7.44 23.47 10.08
CA PHE A 5 -8.61 22.74 10.60
C PHE A 5 -8.17 21.76 11.70
N SER A 6 -9.08 21.47 12.62
CA SER A 6 -8.84 20.51 13.70
C SER A 6 -10.03 19.59 13.83
N LEU A 7 -9.78 18.29 13.79
CA LEU A 7 -10.80 17.25 13.91
C LEU A 7 -10.38 16.27 15.01
N LYS A 8 -11.33 15.95 15.89
CA LYS A 8 -11.14 14.92 16.93
C LYS A 8 -11.74 13.60 16.46
N ASN A 9 -11.04 12.50 16.74
CA ASN A 9 -11.37 11.14 16.38
C ASN A 9 -11.76 11.00 14.90
N ALA A 10 -11.02 11.68 14.03
CA ALA A 10 -11.35 11.82 12.62
C ALA A 10 -11.00 10.54 11.86
N THR A 11 -11.89 10.12 10.97
CA THR A 11 -11.53 9.13 9.94
C THR A 11 -10.79 9.80 8.80
N LEU A 12 -10.04 9.03 7.99
CA LEU A 12 -9.44 9.56 6.76
C LEU A 12 -10.50 10.18 5.85
N LYS A 13 -11.73 9.63 5.85
CA LYS A 13 -12.87 10.15 5.09
C LYS A 13 -13.29 11.53 5.57
N ASP A 14 -13.32 11.78 6.88
CA ASP A 14 -13.66 13.08 7.45
C ASP A 14 -12.60 14.13 7.08
N VAL A 15 -11.33 13.76 7.18
CA VAL A 15 -10.20 14.63 6.79
C VAL A 15 -10.28 14.97 5.30
N ILE A 16 -10.49 13.97 4.44
CA ILE A 16 -10.64 14.16 3.00
C ILE A 16 -11.83 15.07 2.69
N ASN A 17 -12.98 14.83 3.33
CA ASN A 17 -14.17 15.67 3.15
C ASN A 17 -13.93 17.12 3.57
N GLU A 18 -13.24 17.35 4.69
CA GLU A 18 -12.92 18.69 5.13
C GLU A 18 -11.99 19.37 4.12
N ILE A 19 -10.95 18.66 3.65
CA ILE A 19 -10.04 19.18 2.62
C ILE A 19 -10.78 19.49 1.31
N LYS A 20 -11.68 18.61 0.85
CA LYS A 20 -12.55 18.87 -0.33
C LYS A 20 -13.43 20.09 -0.15
N ARG A 21 -13.87 20.35 1.08
CA ARG A 21 -14.73 21.50 1.39
C ARG A 21 -13.96 22.82 1.34
N VAL A 22 -12.72 22.83 1.84
CA VAL A 22 -11.89 24.04 1.90
C VAL A 22 -10.99 24.23 0.69
N SER A 23 -10.90 23.24 -0.22
CA SER A 23 -10.03 23.27 -1.39
C SER A 23 -10.70 22.70 -2.64
N ALA A 24 -10.26 23.14 -3.82
CA ALA A 24 -10.74 22.63 -5.11
C ALA A 24 -10.06 21.31 -5.55
N TYR A 25 -9.59 20.49 -4.59
CA TYR A 25 -8.99 19.20 -4.88
C TYR A 25 -10.03 18.10 -4.85
N ASP A 26 -9.97 17.21 -5.83
CA ASP A 26 -10.72 15.96 -5.84
C ASP A 26 -9.90 14.83 -5.23
N PHE A 27 -10.59 13.88 -4.63
CA PHE A 27 -9.98 12.72 -4.00
C PHE A 27 -10.57 11.45 -4.59
N VAL A 28 -9.69 10.57 -5.03
CA VAL A 28 -10.01 9.25 -5.57
C VAL A 28 -9.38 8.22 -4.63
N TYR A 29 -10.21 7.35 -4.07
CA TYR A 29 -9.80 6.29 -3.16
C TYR A 29 -10.77 5.12 -3.27
N SER A 30 -10.34 3.93 -2.86
CA SER A 30 -11.23 2.76 -2.76
C SER A 30 -11.57 2.47 -1.29
N ASP A 31 -12.84 2.19 -0.99
CA ASP A 31 -13.32 1.88 0.38
C ASP A 31 -12.49 0.82 1.15
N PRO A 32 -11.98 -0.27 0.52
CA PRO A 32 -11.17 -1.25 1.23
C PRO A 32 -9.86 -0.67 1.78
N GLN A 33 -9.31 0.34 1.11
CA GLN A 33 -8.03 0.95 1.48
C GLN A 33 -8.17 1.89 2.68
N LEU A 34 -9.35 2.51 2.84
CA LEU A 34 -9.66 3.39 3.97
C LEU A 34 -9.82 2.64 5.30
N LYS A 35 -10.15 1.34 5.26
CA LYS A 35 -10.34 0.52 6.48
C LYS A 35 -9.04 0.32 7.28
N SER A 36 -7.87 0.43 6.64
CA SER A 36 -6.57 0.33 7.32
C SER A 36 -6.23 1.59 8.13
N PHE A 37 -6.94 2.70 7.92
CA PHE A 37 -6.73 3.92 8.67
C PHE A 37 -7.41 3.88 10.04
N ARG A 38 -6.62 3.90 11.12
CA ARG A 38 -7.17 4.06 12.47
C ARG A 38 -7.58 5.50 12.71
N GLN A 39 -8.76 5.72 13.30
CA GLN A 39 -9.22 7.05 13.70
C GLN A 39 -8.18 7.72 14.60
N ARG A 40 -7.88 9.00 14.34
CA ARG A 40 -6.94 9.80 15.13
C ARG A 40 -7.37 11.25 15.22
N ASP A 41 -6.90 11.91 16.27
CA ASP A 41 -7.01 13.36 16.40
C ASP A 41 -6.01 14.03 15.47
N VAL A 42 -6.48 14.97 14.65
CA VAL A 42 -5.63 15.73 13.73
C VAL A 42 -5.87 17.23 13.93
N ALA A 43 -4.78 17.99 14.03
CA ALA A 43 -4.83 19.43 14.21
C ALA A 43 -3.81 20.08 13.28
N PHE A 44 -4.32 20.82 12.31
CA PHE A 44 -3.55 21.45 11.25
C PHE A 44 -3.75 22.95 11.32
N LYS A 45 -2.65 23.71 11.31
CA LYS A 45 -2.68 25.17 11.33
C LYS A 45 -1.65 25.72 10.36
N ASP A 46 -2.12 26.48 9.38
CA ASP A 46 -1.29 27.17 8.40
C ASP A 46 -0.42 26.21 7.55
N VAL A 47 -0.92 24.99 7.31
CA VAL A 47 -0.20 23.92 6.60
C VAL A 47 -0.70 23.75 5.15
N THR A 48 0.12 23.14 4.31
CA THR A 48 -0.26 22.80 2.94
C THR A 48 -0.97 21.44 2.88
N ILE A 49 -1.75 21.21 1.82
CA ILE A 49 -2.45 19.92 1.62
C ILE A 49 -1.48 18.73 1.61
N ARG A 50 -0.28 18.92 1.07
CA ARG A 50 0.78 17.89 1.08
C ARG A 50 1.21 17.54 2.48
N GLN A 51 1.46 18.53 3.33
CA GLN A 51 1.83 18.31 4.73
C GLN A 51 0.71 17.61 5.51
N VAL A 52 -0.54 18.03 5.28
CA VAL A 52 -1.71 17.36 5.87
C VAL A 52 -1.76 15.89 5.48
N LEU A 53 -1.59 15.59 4.19
CA LEU A 53 -1.59 14.22 3.69
C LEU A 53 -0.39 13.44 4.19
N ASP A 54 0.82 14.02 4.18
CA ASP A 54 2.02 13.39 4.72
C ASP A 54 1.82 13.02 6.19
N ASP A 55 1.37 13.95 7.04
CA ASP A 55 1.12 13.68 8.47
C ASP A 55 0.02 12.64 8.68
N CYS A 56 -1.11 12.75 7.96
CA CYS A 56 -2.18 11.77 8.06
C CYS A 56 -1.70 10.38 7.61
N LEU A 57 -0.94 10.30 6.52
CA LEU A 57 -0.56 9.03 5.90
C LEU A 57 0.73 8.43 6.49
N LYS A 58 1.51 9.20 7.27
CA LYS A 58 2.81 8.80 7.84
C LYS A 58 2.78 7.50 8.62
N ASP A 59 1.71 7.28 9.38
CA ASP A 59 1.53 6.08 10.22
C ASP A 59 0.61 5.03 9.57
N THR A 60 0.48 5.07 8.25
CA THR A 60 -0.45 4.23 7.50
C THR A 60 0.25 3.58 6.31
N GLU A 61 -0.30 2.48 5.82
CA GLU A 61 0.18 1.82 4.60
C GLU A 61 -0.36 2.47 3.33
N LEU A 62 -0.71 3.76 3.36
CA LEU A 62 -1.31 4.48 2.23
C LEU A 62 -0.29 5.47 1.65
N GLU A 63 -0.23 5.57 0.32
CA GLU A 63 0.43 6.67 -0.39
C GLU A 63 -0.61 7.49 -1.16
N TYR A 64 -0.25 8.73 -1.45
CA TYR A 64 -1.03 9.61 -2.30
C TYR A 64 -0.24 10.01 -3.54
N THR A 65 -0.94 10.18 -4.65
CA THR A 65 -0.40 10.74 -5.88
C THR A 65 -1.24 11.93 -6.29
N ILE A 66 -0.61 13.08 -6.51
CA ILE A 66 -1.30 14.31 -6.96
C ILE A 66 -1.14 14.41 -8.48
N ASN A 67 -2.25 14.28 -9.19
CA ASN A 67 -2.35 14.49 -10.64
C ASN A 67 -3.19 15.74 -10.91
N GLY A 68 -2.53 16.90 -10.98
CA GLY A 68 -3.20 18.19 -11.14
C GLY A 68 -4.08 18.53 -9.94
N ASN A 69 -5.40 18.53 -10.14
CA ASN A 69 -6.40 18.77 -9.10
C ASN A 69 -6.94 17.48 -8.45
N THR A 70 -6.51 16.30 -8.90
CA THR A 70 -6.99 15.03 -8.36
C THR A 70 -5.92 14.34 -7.53
N ILE A 71 -6.29 13.91 -6.33
CA ILE A 71 -5.44 13.23 -5.36
C ILE A 71 -5.91 11.78 -5.30
N VAL A 72 -5.06 10.87 -5.78
CA VAL A 72 -5.32 9.44 -5.75
C VAL A 72 -4.67 8.86 -4.52
N LEU A 73 -5.47 8.36 -3.58
CA LEU A 73 -4.99 7.56 -2.46
C LEU A 73 -4.98 6.10 -2.88
N LYS A 74 -3.88 5.42 -2.62
CA LYS A 74 -3.73 3.99 -2.83
C LYS A 74 -2.93 3.41 -1.69
N LEU A 75 -3.08 2.12 -1.41
CA LEU A 75 -2.13 1.45 -0.53
C LEU A 75 -0.73 1.63 -1.12
N LYS A 76 0.19 2.09 -0.29
CA LYS A 76 1.61 2.08 -0.56
C LYS A 76 1.91 0.63 -0.89
N SER A 77 1.99 0.33 -2.18
CA SER A 77 2.58 -0.91 -2.63
C SER A 77 3.98 -0.80 -2.08
N THR A 78 4.32 -1.66 -1.11
CA THR A 78 5.65 -1.70 -0.55
C THR A 78 6.59 -1.99 -1.71
N LYS A 79 7.04 -0.94 -2.40
CA LYS A 79 8.34 -0.94 -3.04
C LYS A 79 9.29 -1.03 -1.87
N ILE A 80 9.49 -2.27 -1.43
CA ILE A 80 10.51 -2.57 -0.47
C ILE A 80 11.79 -2.16 -1.20
N ASP A 81 12.48 -1.15 -0.68
CA ASP A 81 13.75 -0.69 -1.23
C ASP A 81 14.64 -1.93 -1.42
N ASP A 82 15.19 -2.09 -2.62
CA ASP A 82 15.92 -3.29 -3.06
C ASP A 82 17.05 -3.68 -2.08
N GLU A 83 17.62 -2.70 -1.37
CA GLU A 83 18.67 -2.90 -0.35
C GLU A 83 18.18 -3.62 0.92
N SER A 84 16.89 -3.52 1.24
CA SER A 84 16.27 -4.12 2.43
C SER A 84 15.58 -5.47 2.15
N LEU A 85 15.61 -5.91 0.89
CA LEU A 85 15.07 -7.19 0.46
C LEU A 85 16.11 -8.32 0.55
N LYS A 86 15.65 -9.48 1.01
CA LYS A 86 16.31 -10.76 0.74
C LYS A 86 15.56 -11.43 -0.40
N TYR A 87 16.28 -11.84 -1.43
CA TYR A 87 15.67 -12.58 -2.52
C TYR A 87 15.63 -14.07 -2.19
N VAL A 88 14.44 -14.67 -2.30
CA VAL A 88 14.26 -16.12 -2.25
C VAL A 88 13.92 -16.60 -3.65
N SER A 89 14.71 -17.54 -4.15
CA SER A 89 14.49 -18.19 -5.44
C SER A 89 14.28 -19.69 -5.29
N GLY A 90 13.48 -20.26 -6.18
CA GLY A 90 13.20 -21.69 -6.22
C GLY A 90 12.42 -22.08 -7.47
N VAL A 91 12.08 -23.36 -7.56
CA VAL A 91 11.25 -23.93 -8.63
C VAL A 91 10.02 -24.55 -8.02
N VAL A 92 8.84 -24.22 -8.56
CA VAL A 92 7.57 -24.85 -8.20
C VAL A 92 7.31 -25.97 -9.19
N SER A 93 7.15 -27.19 -8.67
CA SER A 93 6.84 -28.39 -9.45
C SER A 93 5.62 -29.11 -8.90
N ASP A 94 4.94 -29.88 -9.75
CA ASP A 94 3.87 -30.79 -9.34
C ASP A 94 4.41 -32.04 -8.61
N ALA A 95 3.51 -32.93 -8.18
CA ALA A 95 3.88 -34.18 -7.51
C ALA A 95 4.67 -35.17 -8.39
N SER A 96 4.64 -34.96 -9.71
CA SER A 96 5.41 -35.74 -10.69
C SER A 96 6.76 -35.10 -11.04
N GLY A 97 7.06 -33.92 -10.48
CA GLY A 97 8.30 -33.17 -10.73
C GLY A 97 8.26 -32.26 -11.95
N ASN A 98 7.12 -32.09 -12.61
CA ASN A 98 7.00 -31.16 -13.74
C ASN A 98 6.91 -29.71 -13.23
N PRO A 99 7.63 -28.76 -13.86
CA PRO A 99 7.55 -27.36 -13.48
C PRO A 99 6.14 -26.81 -13.70
N LEU A 100 5.67 -25.98 -12.77
CA LEU A 100 4.36 -25.35 -12.80
C LEU A 100 4.48 -23.86 -13.17
N PRO A 101 4.35 -23.51 -14.47
CA PRO A 101 4.31 -22.12 -14.90
C PRO A 101 2.99 -21.46 -14.54
N GLY A 102 3.03 -20.20 -14.09
CA GLY A 102 1.84 -19.45 -13.68
C GLY A 102 1.34 -19.73 -12.28
N ALA A 103 2.08 -20.47 -11.45
CA ALA A 103 1.81 -20.60 -10.03
C ALA A 103 1.97 -19.24 -9.34
N THR A 104 0.95 -18.84 -8.58
CA THR A 104 0.92 -17.59 -7.84
C THR A 104 1.60 -17.77 -6.49
N LEU A 105 2.64 -16.99 -6.23
CA LEU A 105 3.29 -16.83 -4.94
C LEU A 105 2.78 -15.56 -4.30
N LEU A 106 2.38 -15.63 -3.04
CA LEU A 106 1.97 -14.47 -2.24
C LEU A 106 2.67 -14.49 -0.88
N ILE A 107 3.23 -13.38 -0.43
CA ILE A 107 3.71 -13.25 0.94
C ILE A 107 2.49 -13.06 1.84
N LYS A 108 2.26 -14.01 2.75
CA LYS A 108 1.11 -14.04 3.65
C LYS A 108 1.00 -12.73 4.44
N GLY A 109 -0.20 -12.14 4.41
CA GLY A 109 -0.46 -10.87 5.09
C GLY A 109 -0.07 -9.63 4.27
N THR A 110 0.45 -9.80 3.06
CA THR A 110 0.76 -8.69 2.15
C THR A 110 0.05 -8.88 0.80
N THR A 111 0.04 -7.83 -0.01
CA THR A 111 -0.36 -7.89 -1.43
C THR A 111 0.83 -8.15 -2.36
N THR A 112 2.03 -8.36 -1.81
CA THR A 112 3.24 -8.64 -2.58
C THR A 112 3.22 -10.10 -3.00
N GLY A 113 3.12 -10.32 -4.31
CA GLY A 113 3.14 -11.63 -4.91
C GLY A 113 3.71 -11.61 -6.32
N MET A 114 4.03 -12.79 -6.83
CA MET A 114 4.52 -12.97 -8.19
C MET A 114 4.03 -14.30 -8.78
N ALA A 115 4.00 -14.39 -10.10
CA ALA A 115 3.77 -15.68 -10.77
C ALA A 115 5.11 -16.34 -11.12
N THR A 116 5.16 -17.67 -11.11
CA THR A 116 6.30 -18.44 -11.65
C THR A 116 6.43 -18.26 -13.16
N ASN A 117 7.66 -18.33 -13.66
CA ASN A 117 7.94 -18.25 -15.09
C ASN A 117 7.61 -19.56 -15.84
N ALA A 118 7.90 -19.62 -17.15
CA ALA A 118 7.66 -20.79 -18.00
C ALA A 118 8.36 -22.09 -17.51
N ASN A 119 9.44 -21.95 -16.74
CA ASN A 119 10.20 -23.06 -16.16
C ASN A 119 9.79 -23.35 -14.70
N GLY A 120 8.71 -22.74 -14.20
CA GLY A 120 8.27 -22.88 -12.80
C GLY A 120 9.17 -22.14 -11.80
N GLU A 121 10.13 -21.34 -12.26
CA GLU A 121 11.06 -20.62 -11.39
C GLU A 121 10.42 -19.34 -10.84
N TYR A 122 10.79 -18.98 -9.61
CA TYR A 122 10.42 -17.73 -8.98
C TYR A 122 11.63 -17.05 -8.34
N LYS A 123 11.54 -15.72 -8.18
CA LYS A 123 12.50 -14.92 -7.42
C LYS A 123 11.77 -13.79 -6.69
N ILE A 124 11.31 -14.07 -5.48
CA ILE A 124 10.52 -13.11 -4.70
C ILE A 124 11.40 -12.36 -3.71
N GLY A 125 11.24 -11.04 -3.65
CA GLY A 125 11.84 -10.22 -2.62
C GLY A 125 11.02 -10.32 -1.34
N VAL A 126 11.63 -10.84 -0.26
CA VAL A 126 11.04 -10.82 1.09
C VAL A 126 11.76 -9.80 1.96
N PRO A 127 11.07 -9.13 2.89
CA PRO A 127 11.71 -8.29 3.91
C PRO A 127 12.84 -9.04 4.64
N LYS A 128 13.99 -8.40 4.85
CA LYS A 128 15.11 -9.00 5.60
C LYS A 128 14.78 -9.27 7.07
N ASP A 129 13.91 -8.44 7.66
CA ASP A 129 13.55 -8.52 9.06
C ASP A 129 12.16 -9.15 9.23
N GLY A 130 12.10 -10.24 9.99
CA GLY A 130 10.86 -10.94 10.37
C GLY A 130 10.66 -12.31 9.72
N GLU A 131 9.70 -13.05 10.25
CA GLU A 131 9.24 -14.31 9.65
C GLU A 131 8.28 -14.01 8.49
N CYS A 132 8.65 -14.47 7.28
CA CYS A 132 7.79 -14.38 6.11
C CYS A 132 7.28 -15.76 5.72
N MET A 133 5.97 -15.89 5.57
CA MET A 133 5.35 -17.11 5.06
C MET A 133 4.94 -16.92 3.61
N LEU A 134 5.44 -17.78 2.73
CA LEU A 134 5.08 -17.79 1.31
C LEU A 134 3.91 -18.75 1.10
N ILE A 135 2.87 -18.27 0.45
CA ILE A 135 1.70 -19.06 0.05
C ILE A 135 1.80 -19.30 -1.46
N PHE A 136 1.74 -20.57 -1.85
CA PHE A 136 1.71 -21.00 -3.23
C PHE A 136 0.28 -21.39 -3.58
N SER A 137 -0.24 -20.87 -4.69
CA SER A 137 -1.55 -21.21 -5.22
C SER A 137 -1.46 -21.44 -6.73
N PHE A 138 -2.10 -22.50 -7.21
CA PHE A 138 -2.21 -22.83 -8.62
C PHE A 138 -3.66 -23.23 -8.87
N MET A 139 -4.29 -22.60 -9.87
CA MET A 139 -5.70 -22.81 -10.25
C MET A 139 -5.81 -23.71 -11.47
#